data_AF-A0A972N559-F1
#
_entry.id   AF-A0A972N559-F1
#
_cell.length_a   1.000
_cell.length_b   1.000
_cell.length_c   1.000
_cell.angle_alpha   90.00
_cell.angle_beta   90.00
_cell.angle_gamma   90.00
#
_symmetry.space_group_name_H-M   'P 1'
#
loop_
_entity.id
_entity.type
_entity.pdbx_description
1 polymer ?
#
loop_
_entity_poly.entity_id
_entity_poly.type
_entity_poly.pdbx_seq_one_letter_code
_entity_poly.pdbx_strand_id
1 'polypeptide(L)' 'MSPEIGKIATKFALFLIVTALLTMWWVERDSAEFIVLVLVIALGVLMLGAVALFARISQR' A
#
# COMPACT_ATOMS: atom_id res chain seq x y z
N MET A 1 -8.75 1.69 -16.89
CA MET A 1 -8.86 0.80 -15.71
C MET A 1 -10.33 0.72 -15.32
N SER A 2 -10.89 -0.47 -15.09
CA SER A 2 -12.28 -0.51 -14.62
C SER A 2 -12.39 0.10 -13.22
N PRO A 3 -13.47 0.85 -12.90
CA PRO A 3 -13.65 1.45 -11.58
C PRO A 3 -13.59 0.43 -10.44
N GLU A 4 -14.01 -0.81 -10.70
CA GLU A 4 -14.00 -1.91 -9.75
C GLU A 4 -12.58 -2.35 -9.38
N ILE A 5 -11.71 -2.54 -10.39
CA ILE A 5 -10.31 -2.90 -10.16
C ILE A 5 -9.59 -1.81 -9.36
N GLY A 6 -9.82 -0.54 -9.70
CA GLY A 6 -9.25 0.59 -8.96
C GLY A 6 -9.67 0.61 -7.48
N LYS A 7 -10.96 0.39 -7.19
CA LYS A 7 -11.47 0.32 -5.81
C LYS A 7 -10.87 -0.85 -5.03
N ILE A 8 -10.76 -2.02 -5.65
CA ILE A 8 -10.16 -3.20 -5.01
C ILE A 8 -8.68 -2.96 -4.72
N ALA A 9 -7.92 -2.46 -5.70
CA ALA A 9 -6.51 -2.16 -5.54
C ALA A 9 -6.25 -1.14 -4.43
N THR A 10 -7.05 -0.07 -4.35
CA THR A 10 -6.96 0.92 -3.27
C THR A 10 -7.27 0.30 -1.91
N LYS A 11 -8.31 -0.52 -1.80
CA LYS A 11 -8.65 -1.21 -0.54
C LYS A 11 -7.52 -2.14 -0.07
N PHE A 12 -6.95 -2.92 -0.99
CA PHE A 12 -5.81 -3.78 -0.68
C PHE A 12 -4.58 -2.99 -0.24
N ALA A 13 -4.22 -1.93 -0.96
CA ALA A 13 -3.08 -1.09 -0.59
C ALA A 13 -3.27 -0.45 0.80
N LEU A 14 -4.47 0.07 1.09
CA LEU A 14 -4.80 0.60 2.42
C LEU A 14 -4.75 -0.46 3.51
N PHE A 15 -5.28 -1.66 3.25
CA PHE A 15 -5.21 -2.78 4.19
C PHE A 15 -3.76 -3.14 4.54
N LEU A 16 -2.89 -3.23 3.53
CA LEU A 16 -1.46 -3.52 3.74
C LEU A 16 -0.78 -2.43 4.57
N ILE A 17 -0.98 -1.16 4.22
CA ILE A 17 -0.39 -0.03 4.94
C ILE A 17 -0.85 0.01 6.40
N VAL A 18 -2.16 -0.06 6.63
CA VAL A 18 -2.73 0.05 7.98
C VAL A 18 -2.28 -1.13 8.84
N THR A 19 -2.34 -2.35 8.30
CA THR A 19 -1.90 -3.54 9.03
C THR A 19 -0.41 -3.46 9.37
N ALA A 20 0.45 -3.06 8.42
CA ALA A 20 1.88 -2.92 8.66
C ALA A 20 2.21 -1.83 9.68
N LEU A 21 1.49 -0.71 9.67
CA LEU A 21 1.64 0.36 10.66
C LEU A 21 1.22 -0.09 12.06
N LEU A 22 0.15 -0.87 12.17
CA LEU A 22 -0.28 -1.44 13.45
C LEU A 22 0.75 -2.44 13.97
N THR A 23 1.30 -3.29 13.09
CA THR A 23 2.27 -4.31 13.50
C THR A 23 3.62 -3.73 13.88
N MET A 24 3.99 -2.55 13.37
CA MET A 24 5.26 -1.88 13.69
C MET A 24 5.46 -1.63 15.19
N TRP A 25 4.39 -1.47 15.98
CA TRP A 25 4.52 -1.27 17.42
C TRP A 25 5.04 -2.52 18.14
N TRP A 26 4.82 -3.72 17.58
CA TRP A 26 5.15 -4.99 18.22
C TRP A 26 6.48 -5.60 17.79
N VAL A 27 7.23 -4.97 16.88
CA VAL A 27 8.52 -5.46 16.39
C VAL A 27 9.66 -4.53 16.77
N GLU A 28 10.82 -5.14 17.07
CA GLU A 28 12.06 -4.43 17.35
C GLU A 28 12.57 -3.71 16.09
N ARG A 29 13.08 -2.49 16.23
CA ARG A 29 13.42 -1.64 15.08
C ARG A 29 14.61 -2.15 14.26
N ASP A 30 15.48 -2.92 14.88
CA ASP A 30 16.68 -3.54 14.31
C ASP A 30 16.42 -4.96 13.79
N SER A 31 15.17 -5.41 13.80
CA SER A 31 14.78 -6.73 13.33
C SER A 31 14.48 -6.76 11.83
N ALA A 32 14.61 -7.94 11.22
CA ALA A 32 14.26 -8.13 9.81
C ALA A 32 12.76 -7.89 9.56
N GLU A 33 11.91 -8.23 10.52
CA GLU A 33 10.47 -8.00 10.47
C GLU A 33 10.15 -6.51 10.34
N PHE A 34 10.84 -5.64 11.08
CA PHE A 34 10.63 -4.19 10.97
C PHE A 34 10.96 -3.68 9.57
N ILE A 35 12.07 -4.12 8.98
CA ILE A 35 12.45 -3.77 7.59
C ILE A 35 11.36 -4.23 6.62
N VAL A 36 10.86 -5.46 6.77
CA VAL A 36 9.77 -5.98 5.94
C VAL A 36 8.52 -5.11 6.05
N LEU A 37 8.14 -4.69 7.26
CA LEU A 37 6.99 -3.80 7.44
C LEU A 37 7.18 -2.45 6.75
N VAL A 38 8.37 -1.85 6.82
CA VAL A 38 8.70 -0.62 6.09
C VAL A 38 8.52 -0.83 4.58
N LEU A 39 9.04 -1.93 4.03
CA LEU A 39 8.93 -2.25 2.61
C LEU A 39 7.48 -2.50 2.17
N VAL A 40 6.67 -3.15 3.01
CA VAL A 40 5.23 -3.37 2.75
C VAL A 40 4.49 -2.03 2.69
N ILE A 41 4.78 -1.10 3.60
CA ILE A 41 4.19 0.25 3.56
C ILE A 41 4.59 0.97 2.28
N ALA A 42 5.89 0.96 1.94
CA ALA A 42 6.39 1.58 0.72
C ALA A 42 5.71 1.00 -0.53
N LEU A 43 5.55 -0.32 -0.60
CA LEU A 43 4.84 -1.00 -1.68
C LEU A 43 3.37 -0.56 -1.77
N GLY A 44 2.67 -0.48 -0.64
CA GLY A 44 1.29 0.00 -0.60
C GLY A 44 1.16 1.45 -1.11
N VAL A 45 2.09 2.33 -0.73
CA VAL A 45 2.12 3.72 -1.22
C VAL A 45 2.35 3.77 -2.74
N LEU A 46 3.27 2.95 -3.26
CA LEU A 46 3.50 2.83 -4.70
C LEU A 46 2.26 2.32 -5.43
N MET A 47 1.56 1.33 -4.88
CA MET A 47 0.29 0.85 -5.45
C MET A 47 -0.76 1.95 -5.52
N LEU A 48 -0.93 2.75 -4.46
CA LEU A 48 -1.85 3.89 -4.47
C LEU A 48 -1.46 4.94 -5.52
N GLY A 49 -0.16 5.25 -5.63
CA GLY A 49 0.38 6.12 -6.67
C GLY A 49 0.09 5.61 -8.08
N ALA A 50 0.28 4.31 -8.33
CA ALA A 50 -0.02 3.68 -9.61
C ALA A 50 -1.52 3.75 -9.93
N VAL A 51 -2.39 3.41 -8.98
CA VAL A 51 -3.86 3.50 -9.16
C VAL A 51 -4.27 4.95 -9.49
N ALA A 52 -3.74 5.94 -8.78
CA ALA A 52 -4.00 7.34 -9.05
C ALA A 52 -3.51 7.78 -10.45
N LEU A 53 -2.32 7.34 -10.85
CA LEU A 53 -1.77 7.61 -12.17
C LEU A 53 -2.64 7.02 -13.29
N PHE A 54 -3.01 5.74 -13.17
CA PHE A 54 -3.87 5.09 -14.17
C PHE A 54 -5.28 5.68 -14.20
N ALA A 55 -5.83 6.09 -13.05
CA ALA A 55 -7.11 6.80 -13.00
C ALA A 55 -7.03 8.14 -13.76
N ARG A 56 -5.94 8.90 -13.57
CA ARG A 56 -5.71 10.17 -14.28
C ARG A 56 -5.55 9.99 -15.78
N ILE A 57 -4.82 8.96 -16.22
CA ILE A 57 -4.66 8.65 -17.65
C ILE A 57 -6.01 8.24 -18.26
N SER A 58 -6.81 7.45 -17.54
CA SER A 58 -8.11 6.96 -18.04
C SER A 58 -9.20 8.03 -18.13
N GLN A 59 -9.00 9.21 -17.50
CA GLN A 59 -9.91 10.35 -17.59
C GLN A 59 -9.56 11.30 -18.75
N ARG A 60 -8.40 11.14 -19.38
CA ARG A 60 -8.02 11.83 -20.62
C ARG A 60 -8.44 11.01 -21.83
#